data_AF-A0A7S1ZBA8-F1
#
_entry.id   AF-A0A7S1ZBA8-F1
#
_cell.length_a   1.000
_cell.length_b   1.000
_cell.length_c   1.000
_cell.angle_alpha   90.00
_cell.angle_beta   90.00
_cell.angle_gamma   90.00
#
_symmetry.space_group_name_H-M   'P 1'
#
loop_
_entity.id
_entity.type
_entity.pdbx_description
1 polymer ?
#
loop_
_entity_poly.entity_id
_entity_poly.type
_entity_poly.pdbx_seq_one_letter_code
_entity_poly.pdbx_strand_id
1 'polypeptide(L)'
;RKESDGNSESSEKEDEIVEVRHYAIKATPVGLNRKVRRIIQAKIPNLSKLDDISDYITGKTSTGEAAPSATNSASYASDSEPEDETSHVTLPQSLNKNNKKSTTSALKLVELGPRLRLKLYKVERGLSNGDVMYHAFVKKTAEEAAELKKRKESENTLKKRRREEQEANVAKKMAVKEEKREGKRRRKEEREKEMMDSLRGVGDAVANGDDDDDKEEDESSGTEEQSESEEEDSDDDNEEEEE
;
A
#
# COMPACT_ATOMS: atom_id res chain seq x y z
N ARG A 1 30.93 23.44 56.30
CA ARG A 1 30.16 22.20 56.03
C ARG A 1 28.70 22.59 55.89
N LYS A 2 28.26 22.84 54.66
CA LYS A 2 26.85 22.94 54.29
C LYS A 2 26.81 22.29 52.91
N GLU A 3 26.47 21.02 52.90
CA GLU A 3 26.24 20.24 51.69
C GLU A 3 24.98 20.80 51.04
N SER A 4 25.12 21.23 49.79
CA SER A 4 24.02 21.60 48.91
C SER A 4 23.81 20.41 47.97
N ASP A 5 22.87 19.55 48.32
CA ASP A 5 22.35 18.51 47.43
C ASP A 5 21.59 19.19 46.28
N GLY A 6 22.29 19.40 45.18
CA GLY A 6 21.69 19.69 43.89
C GLY A 6 21.09 18.40 43.34
N ASN A 7 19.85 18.10 43.72
CA ASN A 7 19.03 17.10 43.04
C ASN A 7 18.61 17.68 41.69
N SER A 8 19.48 17.52 40.68
CA SER A 8 19.10 17.73 39.29
C SER A 8 18.15 16.61 38.89
N GLU A 9 16.85 16.84 39.05
CA GLU A 9 15.79 16.08 38.39
C GLU A 9 15.89 16.31 36.88
N SER A 10 16.89 15.72 36.24
CA SER A 10 16.83 15.39 34.83
C SER A 10 15.80 14.28 34.70
N SER A 11 14.52 14.66 34.63
CA SER A 11 13.44 13.74 34.29
C SER A 11 13.87 12.97 33.06
N GLU A 12 14.07 11.68 33.22
CA GLU A 12 14.21 10.69 32.16
C GLU A 12 12.96 10.81 31.28
N LYS A 13 12.99 11.74 30.31
CA LYS A 13 12.01 11.73 29.24
C LYS A 13 12.33 10.49 28.47
N GLU A 14 11.59 9.42 28.77
CA GLU A 14 11.52 8.19 27.99
C GLU A 14 11.75 8.57 26.53
N ASP A 15 12.85 8.09 25.95
CA ASP A 15 13.25 8.49 24.62
C ASP A 15 12.02 8.32 23.71
N GLU A 16 11.49 9.43 23.16
CA GLU A 16 10.31 9.48 22.26
C GLU A 16 10.63 8.78 20.93
N ILE A 17 11.04 7.53 21.02
CA ILE A 17 11.61 6.69 19.97
C ILE A 17 10.62 5.56 19.72
N VAL A 18 10.21 5.46 18.46
CA VAL A 18 9.35 4.39 17.97
C VAL A 18 10.20 3.47 17.11
N GLU A 19 10.30 2.20 17.52
CA GLU A 19 10.88 1.15 16.68
C GLU A 19 9.81 0.46 15.85
N VAL A 20 9.92 0.55 14.53
CA VAL A 20 9.01 -0.15 13.60
C VAL A 20 9.78 -1.32 13.01
N ARG A 21 9.26 -2.53 13.25
CA ARG A 21 9.79 -3.78 12.71
C ARG A 21 8.64 -4.61 12.15
N HIS A 22 8.79 -5.07 10.91
CA HIS A 22 7.77 -5.85 10.23
C HIS A 22 8.16 -7.33 10.18
N TYR A 23 7.29 -8.20 10.71
CA TYR A 23 7.49 -9.64 10.74
C TYR A 23 6.33 -10.37 10.04
N ALA A 24 6.68 -11.36 9.22
CA ALA A 24 5.78 -12.42 8.79
C ALA A 24 5.63 -13.45 9.92
N ILE A 25 4.39 -13.86 10.19
CA ILE A 25 4.09 -14.92 11.15
C ILE A 25 4.02 -16.25 10.41
N LYS A 26 4.91 -17.18 10.75
CA LYS A 26 4.96 -18.54 10.20
C LYS A 26 4.54 -19.55 11.26
N ALA A 27 3.39 -20.19 11.06
CA ALA A 27 2.98 -21.29 11.92
C ALA A 27 3.58 -22.62 11.43
N THR A 28 4.03 -23.45 12.37
CA THR A 28 4.56 -24.78 12.11
C THR A 28 3.86 -25.81 13.00
N PRO A 29 3.43 -26.97 12.47
CA PRO A 29 2.71 -27.94 13.28
C PRO A 29 3.65 -28.59 14.30
N VAL A 30 3.20 -28.71 15.54
CA VAL A 30 3.97 -29.27 16.66
C VAL A 30 3.49 -30.69 16.99
N GLY A 31 4.31 -31.47 17.69
CA GLY A 31 3.99 -32.86 18.03
C GLY A 31 4.22 -33.86 16.89
N LEU A 32 4.94 -33.48 15.83
CA LEU A 32 5.33 -34.36 14.72
C LEU A 32 6.85 -34.52 14.67
N ASN A 33 7.32 -35.76 14.52
CA ASN A 33 8.75 -36.03 14.33
C ASN A 33 9.25 -35.37 13.02
N ARG A 34 10.46 -34.78 13.03
CA ARG A 34 11.08 -34.04 11.89
C ARG A 34 10.95 -34.79 10.56
N LYS A 35 11.14 -36.11 10.60
CA LYS A 35 11.05 -37.00 9.42
C LYS A 35 9.64 -37.08 8.84
N VAL A 36 8.64 -37.19 9.72
CA VAL A 36 7.21 -37.21 9.35
C VAL A 36 6.79 -35.84 8.81
N ARG A 37 7.22 -34.76 9.46
CA ARG A 37 6.97 -33.38 8.99
C ARG A 37 7.50 -33.14 7.57
N ARG A 38 8.64 -33.74 7.21
CA ARG A 38 9.24 -33.60 5.87
C ARG A 38 8.45 -34.34 4.78
N ILE A 39 7.96 -35.55 5.09
CA ILE A 39 7.05 -36.30 4.20
C ILE A 39 5.78 -35.49 3.94
N ILE A 40 5.22 -34.90 4.99
CA ILE A 40 4.02 -34.05 4.93
C ILE A 40 4.26 -32.76 4.10
N GLN A 41 5.49 -32.24 4.09
CA GLN A 41 5.89 -31.08 3.28
C GLN A 41 6.30 -31.46 1.84
N ALA A 42 6.05 -32.69 1.40
CA ALA A 42 6.41 -33.22 0.08
C ALA A 42 7.90 -33.11 -0.28
N LYS A 43 8.78 -32.99 0.73
CA LYS A 43 10.24 -33.06 0.54
C LYS A 43 10.65 -34.53 0.67
N ILE A 44 10.51 -35.28 -0.42
CA ILE A 44 10.72 -36.73 -0.39
C ILE A 44 12.24 -37.01 -0.23
N PRO A 45 12.67 -37.69 0.84
CA PRO A 45 14.06 -38.11 1.02
C PRO A 45 14.42 -39.21 0.01
N ASN A 46 15.71 -39.45 -0.22
CA ASN A 46 16.13 -40.59 -1.03
C ASN A 46 15.89 -41.90 -0.25
N LEU A 47 14.94 -42.72 -0.72
CA LEU A 47 14.51 -43.97 -0.08
C LEU A 47 15.17 -45.22 -0.69
N SER A 48 16.06 -45.09 -1.68
CA SER A 48 16.60 -46.24 -2.43
C SER A 48 17.42 -47.23 -1.60
N LYS A 49 17.80 -46.86 -0.38
CA LYS A 49 18.62 -47.66 0.55
C LYS A 49 17.82 -48.19 1.75
N LEU A 50 16.50 -48.02 1.73
CA LEU A 50 15.60 -48.43 2.80
C LEU A 50 14.58 -49.40 2.22
N ASP A 51 14.31 -50.47 2.97
CA ASP A 51 13.35 -51.49 2.54
C ASP A 51 11.92 -51.04 2.84
N ASP A 52 11.71 -50.25 3.91
CA ASP A 52 10.41 -49.68 4.28
C ASP A 52 10.48 -48.19 4.67
N ILE A 53 9.36 -47.47 4.53
CA ILE A 53 9.17 -46.09 4.98
C ILE A 53 9.26 -46.00 6.51
N SER A 54 8.86 -47.07 7.21
CA SER A 54 8.98 -47.17 8.66
C SER A 54 10.45 -47.09 9.11
N ASP A 55 11.39 -47.61 8.31
CA ASP A 55 12.82 -47.53 8.58
C ASP A 55 13.33 -46.09 8.51
N TYR A 56 12.78 -45.30 7.57
CA TYR A 56 13.06 -43.88 7.50
C TYR A 56 12.57 -43.18 8.77
N ILE A 57 11.30 -43.35 9.13
CA ILE A 57 10.67 -42.66 10.28
C ILE A 57 11.37 -43.04 11.60
N THR A 58 11.61 -44.33 11.82
CA THR A 58 12.19 -44.86 13.06
C THR A 58 13.71 -44.69 13.09
N GLY A 59 14.36 -44.60 11.92
CA GLY A 59 15.83 -44.52 11.80
C GLY A 59 16.56 -45.84 12.06
N LYS A 60 15.82 -46.94 12.11
CA LYS A 60 16.32 -48.30 12.31
C LYS A 60 15.82 -49.14 11.15
N THR A 61 16.64 -50.05 10.64
CA THR A 61 16.20 -51.05 9.66
C THR A 61 15.32 -52.10 10.34
N SER A 62 14.62 -52.90 9.54
CA SER A 62 13.90 -54.10 10.00
C SER A 62 14.76 -55.08 10.83
N THR A 63 16.09 -55.04 10.68
CA THR A 63 17.07 -55.81 11.46
C THR A 63 17.48 -55.16 12.79
N GLY A 64 16.94 -53.98 13.11
CA GLY A 64 17.26 -53.22 14.33
C GLY A 64 18.58 -52.43 14.26
N GLU A 65 19.29 -52.52 13.14
CA GLU A 65 20.53 -51.80 12.89
C GLU A 65 20.25 -50.34 12.51
N ALA A 66 21.22 -49.44 12.72
CA ALA A 66 21.06 -48.03 12.37
C ALA A 66 20.95 -47.89 10.84
N ALA A 67 19.84 -47.32 10.37
CA ALA A 67 19.60 -47.16 8.93
C ALA A 67 20.66 -46.23 8.31
N PRO A 68 21.22 -46.54 7.13
CA PRO A 68 22.30 -45.75 6.51
C PRO A 68 21.87 -44.32 6.15
N SER A 69 20.56 -44.04 6.07
CA SER A 69 20.01 -42.70 5.88
C SER A 69 19.90 -41.88 7.19
N ALA A 70 20.07 -42.49 8.36
CA ALA A 70 20.04 -41.80 9.66
C ALA A 70 21.34 -41.03 9.94
N THR A 71 22.45 -41.42 9.30
CA THR A 71 23.81 -40.89 9.55
C THR A 71 24.11 -39.56 8.83
N ASN A 72 23.27 -39.11 7.90
CA ASN A 72 23.43 -37.81 7.23
C ASN A 72 22.88 -36.61 8.06
N SER A 73 22.75 -36.77 9.38
CA SER A 73 22.34 -35.74 10.36
C SER A 73 23.15 -34.44 10.29
N ALA A 74 24.40 -34.48 9.80
CA ALA A 74 25.28 -33.32 9.70
C ALA A 74 24.79 -32.22 8.73
N SER A 75 24.00 -32.56 7.71
CA SER A 75 23.40 -31.57 6.77
C SER A 75 21.97 -31.17 7.16
N TYR A 76 21.48 -31.65 8.30
CA TYR A 76 20.11 -31.45 8.78
C TYR A 76 20.03 -30.52 10.01
N ALA A 77 21.12 -29.83 10.36
CA ALA A 77 21.26 -29.04 11.58
C ALA A 77 20.76 -27.57 11.49
N SER A 78 20.34 -27.08 10.32
CA SER A 78 20.09 -25.63 10.15
C SER A 78 18.64 -25.16 10.37
N ASP A 79 17.68 -26.08 10.59
CA ASP A 79 16.31 -25.70 10.99
C ASP A 79 16.21 -25.87 12.51
N SER A 80 16.61 -24.83 13.23
CA SER A 80 16.44 -24.67 14.68
C SER A 80 15.04 -25.11 15.08
N GLU A 81 14.92 -26.14 15.93
CA GLU A 81 13.64 -26.53 16.51
C GLU A 81 13.05 -25.34 17.28
N PRO A 82 11.73 -25.11 17.18
CA PRO A 82 11.02 -24.39 18.23
C PRO A 82 10.85 -25.38 19.42
N GLU A 83 11.91 -25.58 20.21
CA GLU A 83 11.85 -26.32 21.48
C GLU A 83 11.19 -25.48 22.60
N ASP A 84 10.94 -24.20 22.37
CA ASP A 84 10.27 -23.36 23.34
C ASP A 84 8.77 -23.65 23.36
N GLU A 85 8.33 -24.45 24.34
CA GLU A 85 6.91 -24.70 24.64
C GLU A 85 6.11 -23.40 24.83
N THR A 86 6.79 -22.29 25.16
CA THR A 86 6.21 -20.94 25.28
C THR A 86 5.67 -20.39 23.95
N SER A 87 6.14 -20.92 22.81
CA SER A 87 5.77 -20.47 21.46
C SER A 87 4.63 -21.29 20.84
N HIS A 88 4.08 -22.25 21.60
CA HIS A 88 2.96 -23.09 21.17
C HIS A 88 1.62 -22.38 21.37
N VAL A 89 0.86 -22.23 20.28
CA VAL A 89 -0.47 -21.61 20.30
C VAL A 89 -1.47 -22.53 19.61
N THR A 90 -2.67 -22.65 20.18
CA THR A 90 -3.79 -23.34 19.55
C THR A 90 -4.40 -22.46 18.48
N LEU A 91 -4.40 -22.91 17.22
CA LEU A 91 -4.82 -22.08 16.11
C LEU A 91 -6.34 -21.83 16.10
N PRO A 92 -6.80 -20.56 16.06
CA PRO A 92 -8.23 -20.24 16.00
C PRO A 92 -8.85 -20.52 14.62
N GLN A 93 -8.01 -20.61 13.58
CA GLN A 93 -8.40 -20.82 12.19
C GLN A 93 -7.37 -21.68 11.45
N SER A 94 -7.77 -22.23 10.30
CA SER A 94 -6.87 -23.01 9.44
C SER A 94 -6.00 -22.07 8.62
N LEU A 95 -4.69 -22.05 8.86
CA LEU A 95 -3.77 -21.16 8.14
C LEU A 95 -3.28 -21.80 6.83
N ASN A 96 -2.86 -23.06 6.90
CA ASN A 96 -2.27 -23.80 5.79
C ASN A 96 -2.79 -25.25 5.80
N LYS A 97 -2.54 -26.01 4.73
CA LYS A 97 -2.94 -27.43 4.62
C LYS A 97 -2.50 -28.29 5.83
N ASN A 98 -1.38 -27.92 6.46
CA ASN A 98 -0.79 -28.64 7.59
C ASN A 98 -1.09 -28.02 8.96
N ASN A 99 -1.67 -26.83 9.00
CA ASN A 99 -1.98 -26.07 10.22
C ASN A 99 -3.49 -25.83 10.25
N LYS A 100 -4.23 -26.80 10.78
CA LYS A 100 -5.69 -26.80 10.78
C LYS A 100 -6.23 -25.99 11.96
N LYS A 101 -7.52 -25.66 11.89
CA LYS A 101 -8.23 -25.07 13.03
C LYS A 101 -8.13 -26.00 14.25
N SER A 102 -8.00 -25.40 15.44
CA SER A 102 -7.88 -26.08 16.74
C SER A 102 -6.71 -27.04 16.91
N THR A 103 -5.71 -27.02 16.01
CA THR A 103 -4.43 -27.73 16.22
C THR A 103 -3.41 -26.82 16.89
N THR A 104 -2.56 -27.39 17.73
CA THR A 104 -1.41 -26.68 18.31
C THR A 104 -0.35 -26.46 17.23
N SER A 105 0.22 -25.26 17.19
CA SER A 105 1.30 -24.91 16.26
C SER A 105 2.29 -23.95 16.93
N ALA A 106 3.57 -24.09 16.61
CA ALA A 106 4.60 -23.16 17.01
C ALA A 106 4.62 -21.97 16.05
N LEU A 107 4.60 -20.76 16.59
CA LEU A 107 4.71 -19.52 15.81
C LEU A 107 6.16 -19.07 15.72
N LYS A 108 6.62 -18.77 14.50
CA LYS A 108 7.93 -18.17 14.23
C LYS A 108 7.75 -16.84 13.53
N LEU A 109 8.45 -15.81 14.01
CA LEU A 109 8.52 -14.52 13.34
C LEU A 109 9.66 -14.55 12.33
N VAL A 110 9.39 -14.11 11.11
CA VAL A 110 10.38 -13.93 10.04
C VAL A 110 10.37 -12.47 9.66
N GLU A 111 11.49 -11.79 9.84
CA GLU A 111 11.61 -10.38 9.50
C GLU A 111 11.47 -10.18 7.98
N LEU A 112 10.59 -9.26 7.59
CA LEU A 112 10.29 -8.95 6.19
C LEU A 112 10.96 -7.65 5.73
N GLY A 113 10.89 -6.62 6.58
CA GLY A 113 11.11 -5.23 6.19
C GLY A 113 12.27 -4.56 6.92
N PRO A 114 12.57 -3.31 6.55
CA PRO A 114 13.62 -2.52 7.20
C PRO A 114 13.30 -2.29 8.68
N ARG A 115 14.36 -2.19 9.48
CA ARG A 115 14.27 -1.81 10.90
C ARG A 115 14.34 -0.30 11.00
N LEU A 116 13.22 0.32 11.36
CA LEU A 116 13.16 1.77 11.52
C LEU A 116 13.18 2.13 13.00
N ARG A 117 13.90 3.20 13.32
CA ARG A 117 13.90 3.83 14.63
C ARG A 117 13.63 5.31 14.43
N LEU A 118 12.40 5.72 14.72
CA LEU A 118 11.86 7.04 14.44
C LEU A 118 11.81 7.84 15.75
N LYS A 119 12.04 9.15 15.67
CA LYS A 119 11.86 10.07 16.81
C LYS A 119 10.82 11.13 16.45
N LEU A 120 9.94 11.45 17.40
CA LEU A 120 8.93 12.48 17.17
C LEU A 120 9.58 13.85 16.94
N TYR A 121 9.35 14.46 15.78
CA TYR A 121 9.90 15.77 15.43
C TYR A 121 8.84 16.88 15.57
N LYS A 122 7.73 16.75 14.84
CA LYS A 122 6.66 17.74 14.75
C LYS A 122 5.32 17.03 14.57
N VAL A 123 4.26 17.54 15.21
CA VAL A 123 2.88 17.08 15.00
C VAL A 123 2.10 18.22 14.38
N GLU A 124 1.52 17.97 13.21
CA GLU A 124 0.64 18.89 12.51
C GLU A 124 -0.75 18.28 12.36
N ARG A 125 -1.75 19.14 12.21
CA ARG A 125 -3.09 18.70 11.85
C ARG A 125 -3.19 18.40 10.36
N GLY A 126 -3.88 17.33 10.00
CA GLY A 126 -4.12 16.99 8.60
C GLY A 126 -2.87 16.46 7.90
N LEU A 127 -2.81 16.64 6.59
CA LEU A 127 -1.70 16.19 5.74
C LEU A 127 -0.83 17.40 5.38
N SER A 128 0.22 17.63 6.16
CA SER A 128 1.27 18.66 5.97
C SER A 128 0.84 20.14 5.93
N ASN A 129 -0.46 20.45 5.82
CA ASN A 129 -0.97 21.80 5.56
C ASN A 129 -1.74 22.41 6.75
N GLY A 130 -1.64 21.82 7.94
CA GLY A 130 -2.39 22.28 9.12
C GLY A 130 -1.57 23.04 10.17
N ASP A 131 -2.21 23.24 11.31
CA ASP A 131 -1.60 23.88 12.47
C ASP A 131 -0.63 22.94 13.18
N VAL A 132 0.51 23.50 13.59
CA VAL A 132 1.54 22.78 14.37
C VAL A 132 1.06 22.69 15.81
N MET A 133 0.85 21.48 16.31
CA MET A 133 0.41 21.20 17.68
C MET A 133 1.58 20.90 18.62
N TYR A 134 2.63 20.25 18.10
CA TYR A 134 3.83 19.92 18.86
C TYR A 134 5.07 20.05 17.98
N HIS A 135 6.17 20.47 18.58
CA HIS A 135 7.48 20.48 17.95
C HIS A 135 8.55 20.21 19.02
N ALA A 136 9.46 19.28 18.74
CA ALA A 136 10.42 18.77 19.71
C ALA A 136 11.53 19.79 20.04
N PHE A 137 12.05 20.47 19.02
CA PHE A 137 13.21 21.39 19.16
C PHE A 137 12.82 22.87 19.24
N VAL A 138 11.93 23.33 18.37
CA VAL A 138 11.51 24.73 18.29
C VAL A 138 10.21 24.95 19.05
N LYS A 139 10.22 25.79 20.08
CA LYS A 139 9.02 26.18 20.83
C LYS A 139 8.66 27.60 20.48
N LYS A 140 7.57 27.77 19.73
CA LYS A 140 7.00 29.08 19.44
C LYS A 140 6.15 29.55 20.62
N THR A 141 6.07 30.87 20.81
CA THR A 141 5.19 31.43 21.83
C THR A 141 3.72 31.18 21.45
N ALA A 142 2.82 31.19 22.43
CA ALA A 142 1.40 30.94 22.17
C ALA A 142 0.78 31.99 21.22
N GLU A 143 1.30 33.22 21.26
CA GLU A 143 0.87 34.33 20.40
C GLU A 143 1.33 34.11 18.95
N GLU A 144 2.62 33.81 18.74
CA GLU A 144 3.17 33.47 17.41
C GLU A 144 2.46 32.25 16.80
N ALA A 145 2.18 31.22 17.60
CA ALA A 145 1.46 30.04 17.15
C ALA A 145 0.03 30.38 16.70
N ALA A 146 -0.65 31.30 17.39
CA ALA A 146 -1.99 31.76 17.02
C ALA A 146 -1.98 32.62 15.74
N GLU A 147 -0.96 33.44 15.54
CA GLU A 147 -0.78 34.22 14.32
C GLU A 147 -0.52 33.33 13.10
N LEU A 148 0.39 32.36 13.23
CA LEU A 148 0.66 31.37 12.19
C LEU A 148 -0.59 30.57 11.84
N LYS A 149 -1.39 30.21 12.84
CA LYS A 149 -2.66 29.53 12.63
C LYS A 149 -3.64 30.38 11.81
N LYS A 150 -3.82 31.66 12.18
CA LYS A 150 -4.69 32.58 11.42
C LYS A 150 -4.20 32.77 9.99
N ARG A 151 -2.89 32.88 9.78
CA ARG A 151 -2.29 32.99 8.45
C ARG A 151 -2.61 31.75 7.60
N LYS A 152 -2.34 30.53 8.10
CA LYS A 152 -2.67 29.28 7.41
C LYS A 152 -4.17 29.12 7.15
N GLU A 153 -5.03 29.49 8.09
CA GLU A 153 -6.50 29.47 7.90
C GLU A 153 -6.93 30.44 6.78
N SER A 154 -6.38 31.64 6.75
CA SER A 154 -6.66 32.61 5.69
C SER A 154 -6.20 32.13 4.31
N GLU A 155 -5.05 31.48 4.25
CA GLU A 155 -4.53 30.89 3.02
C GLU A 155 -5.40 29.73 2.54
N ASN A 156 -5.78 28.82 3.44
CA ASN A 156 -6.63 27.67 3.11
C ASN A 156 -8.02 28.11 2.64
N THR A 157 -8.60 29.14 3.24
CA THR A 157 -9.88 29.70 2.77
C THR A 157 -9.75 30.33 1.37
N LEU A 158 -8.64 31.01 1.09
CA LEU A 158 -8.36 31.58 -0.23
C LEU A 158 -8.14 30.48 -1.28
N LYS A 159 -7.35 29.43 -0.97
CA LYS A 159 -7.13 28.27 -1.84
C LYS A 159 -8.47 27.58 -2.15
N LYS A 160 -9.30 27.34 -1.14
CA LYS A 160 -10.64 26.74 -1.32
C LYS A 160 -11.52 27.58 -2.25
N ARG A 161 -11.56 28.90 -2.04
CA ARG A 161 -12.32 29.82 -2.89
C ARG A 161 -11.82 29.80 -4.34
N ARG A 162 -10.50 29.80 -4.56
CA ARG A 162 -9.92 29.69 -5.91
C ARG A 162 -10.32 28.38 -6.57
N ARG A 163 -10.29 27.26 -5.85
CA ARG A 163 -10.70 25.95 -6.37
C ARG A 163 -12.18 25.93 -6.74
N GLU A 164 -13.06 26.44 -5.88
CA GLU A 164 -14.51 26.57 -6.17
C GLU A 164 -14.79 27.44 -7.41
N GLU A 165 -14.07 28.56 -7.55
CA GLU A 165 -14.17 29.43 -8.74
C GLU A 165 -13.67 28.74 -10.02
N GLN A 166 -12.57 27.99 -9.94
CA GLN A 166 -12.04 27.20 -11.06
C GLN A 166 -13.00 26.07 -11.46
N GLU A 167 -13.49 25.30 -10.50
CA GLU A 167 -14.48 24.23 -10.73
C GLU A 167 -15.75 24.78 -11.39
N ALA A 168 -16.26 25.93 -10.93
CA ALA A 168 -17.42 26.58 -11.54
C ALA A 168 -17.15 27.03 -12.98
N ASN A 169 -15.95 27.53 -13.27
CA ASN A 169 -15.56 27.95 -14.62
C ASN A 169 -15.37 26.76 -15.56
N VAL A 170 -14.74 25.68 -15.09
CA VAL A 170 -14.61 24.42 -15.83
C VAL A 170 -16.00 23.84 -16.11
N ALA A 171 -16.89 23.78 -15.12
CA ALA A 171 -18.25 23.29 -15.29
C ALA A 171 -19.03 24.11 -16.34
N LYS A 172 -18.93 25.45 -16.30
CA LYS A 172 -19.55 26.32 -17.33
C LYS A 172 -18.98 26.06 -18.72
N LYS A 173 -17.65 25.94 -18.85
CA LYS A 173 -17.00 25.63 -20.13
C LYS A 173 -17.44 24.27 -20.66
N MET A 174 -17.54 23.27 -19.79
CA MET A 174 -18.01 21.93 -20.14
C MET A 174 -19.47 21.94 -20.59
N ALA A 175 -20.36 22.63 -19.89
CA ALA A 175 -21.76 22.76 -20.27
C ALA A 175 -21.94 23.47 -21.63
N VAL A 176 -21.21 24.56 -21.88
CA VAL A 176 -21.25 25.25 -23.19
C VAL A 176 -20.68 24.36 -24.31
N LYS A 177 -19.61 23.60 -24.04
CA LYS A 177 -19.04 22.64 -24.99
C LYS A 177 -20.05 21.53 -25.30
N GLU A 178 -20.76 21.02 -24.28
CA GLU A 178 -21.78 20.00 -24.43
C GLU A 178 -23.00 20.49 -25.21
N GLU A 179 -23.53 21.69 -24.90
CA GLU A 179 -24.63 22.31 -25.64
C GLU A 179 -24.26 22.52 -27.12
N LYS A 180 -23.02 22.97 -27.41
CA LYS A 180 -22.53 23.10 -28.78
C LYS A 180 -22.43 21.74 -29.49
N ARG A 181 -22.01 20.68 -28.78
CA ARG A 181 -21.95 19.31 -29.34
C ARG A 181 -23.35 18.76 -29.59
N GLU A 182 -24.29 18.96 -28.67
CA GLU A 182 -25.67 18.53 -28.83
C GLU A 182 -26.37 19.30 -29.97
N GLY A 183 -26.16 20.61 -30.08
CA GLY A 183 -26.66 21.41 -31.19
C GLY A 183 -26.13 20.96 -32.55
N LYS A 184 -24.85 20.59 -32.63
CA LYS A 184 -24.27 19.97 -33.83
C LYS A 184 -24.91 18.61 -34.12
N ARG A 185 -25.08 17.75 -33.10
CA ARG A 185 -25.70 16.43 -33.24
C ARG A 185 -27.15 16.54 -33.74
N ARG A 186 -27.95 17.43 -33.15
CA ARG A 186 -29.33 17.68 -33.57
C ARG A 186 -29.40 18.16 -35.02
N ARG A 187 -28.51 19.08 -35.43
CA ARG A 187 -28.44 19.55 -36.82
C ARG A 187 -28.06 18.44 -37.80
N LYS A 188 -27.18 17.52 -37.39
CA LYS A 188 -26.83 16.33 -38.19
C LYS A 188 -28.01 15.37 -38.31
N GLU A 189 -28.69 15.06 -37.20
CA GLU A 189 -29.88 14.20 -37.18
C GLU A 189 -31.04 14.77 -38.02
N GLU A 190 -31.27 16.09 -37.98
CA GLU A 190 -32.27 16.76 -38.82
C GLU A 190 -31.92 16.64 -40.31
N ARG A 191 -30.66 16.89 -40.70
CA ARG A 191 -30.19 16.72 -42.09
C ARG A 191 -30.30 15.28 -42.58
N GLU A 192 -29.91 14.29 -41.77
CA GLU A 192 -30.01 12.87 -42.12
C GLU A 192 -31.48 12.45 -42.30
N LYS A 193 -32.38 12.98 -41.47
CA LYS A 193 -33.82 12.69 -41.58
C LYS A 193 -34.45 13.32 -42.83
N GLU A 194 -34.10 14.57 -43.14
CA GLU A 194 -34.52 15.24 -44.38
C GLU A 194 -34.01 14.50 -45.62
N MET A 195 -32.76 14.04 -45.59
CA MET A 195 -32.17 13.23 -46.66
C MET A 195 -32.91 11.89 -46.82
N MET A 196 -33.21 11.18 -45.72
CA MET A 196 -33.96 9.93 -45.75
C MET A 196 -35.41 10.09 -46.23
N ASP A 197 -36.09 11.19 -45.86
CA ASP A 197 -37.43 11.50 -46.36
C ASP A 197 -37.41 11.83 -47.86
N SER A 198 -36.36 12.52 -48.35
CA SER A 198 -36.17 12.77 -49.79
C SER A 198 -35.92 11.49 -50.60
N LEU A 199 -35.20 10.52 -50.02
CA LEU A 199 -34.89 9.23 -50.65
C LEU A 199 -36.10 8.28 -50.70
N ARG A 200 -37.10 8.48 -49.81
CA ARG A 200 -38.30 7.63 -49.73
C ARG A 200 -39.42 8.06 -50.70
N GLY A 201 -39.32 9.25 -51.29
CA GLY A 201 -40.34 9.85 -52.17
C GLY A 201 -40.10 9.72 -53.68
N VAL A 202 -38.92 9.30 -54.13
CA VAL A 202 -38.58 9.18 -55.56
C VAL A 202 -37.89 7.84 -55.80
N GLY A 203 -38.53 6.99 -56.59
CA GLY A 203 -37.88 5.82 -57.16
C GLY A 203 -36.86 6.25 -58.21
N ASP A 204 -35.65 5.71 -58.08
CA ASP A 204 -34.57 5.67 -59.07
C ASP A 204 -33.98 7.02 -59.51
N ALA A 205 -32.88 7.43 -58.87
CA ALA A 205 -31.87 8.30 -59.48
C ALA A 205 -30.53 8.21 -58.71
N VAL A 206 -29.63 7.40 -59.29
CA VAL A 206 -28.17 7.57 -59.36
C VAL A 206 -27.47 8.28 -58.19
N ALA A 207 -26.76 7.47 -57.41
CA ALA A 207 -25.69 7.90 -56.53
C ALA A 207 -24.61 8.66 -57.32
N ASN A 208 -24.58 9.98 -57.14
CA ASN A 208 -23.37 10.78 -57.34
C ASN A 208 -23.06 11.43 -55.99
N GLY A 209 -21.96 10.97 -55.40
CA GLY A 209 -21.45 11.50 -54.16
C GLY A 209 -20.96 12.92 -54.36
N ASP A 210 -21.52 13.83 -53.57
CA ASP A 210 -20.71 14.86 -52.93
C ASP A 210 -20.51 14.38 -51.50
N ASP A 211 -19.39 13.68 -51.28
CA ASP A 211 -18.70 13.74 -49.99
C ASP A 211 -18.27 15.20 -49.82
N ASP A 212 -19.23 16.04 -49.43
CA ASP A 212 -18.95 17.36 -48.92
C ASP A 212 -18.27 17.09 -47.58
N ASP A 213 -16.94 17.06 -47.69
CA ASP A 213 -15.91 16.99 -46.67
C ASP A 213 -16.36 17.81 -45.46
N ASP A 214 -17.18 17.20 -44.61
CA ASP A 214 -17.31 17.50 -43.19
C ASP A 214 -15.93 17.13 -42.67
N LYS A 215 -14.96 18.01 -42.97
CA LYS A 215 -13.68 18.07 -42.30
C LYS A 215 -14.07 18.13 -40.85
N GLU A 216 -14.00 16.95 -40.26
CA GLU A 216 -13.50 16.71 -38.93
C GLU A 216 -12.23 17.56 -38.79
N GLU A 217 -12.40 18.87 -38.64
CA GLU A 217 -11.59 19.65 -37.71
C GLU A 217 -12.01 19.19 -36.31
N ASP A 218 -11.78 17.90 -36.05
CA ASP A 218 -10.97 17.49 -34.93
C ASP A 218 -9.59 18.12 -35.13
N GLU A 219 -9.52 19.45 -35.02
CA GLU A 219 -8.34 20.10 -34.47
C GLU A 219 -8.28 19.60 -33.02
N SER A 220 -7.77 18.38 -32.91
CA SER A 220 -6.72 17.99 -31.99
C SER A 220 -5.62 19.06 -32.03
N SER A 221 -5.96 20.25 -31.52
CA SER A 221 -5.00 21.04 -30.78
C SER A 221 -4.70 20.17 -29.58
N GLY A 222 -3.60 19.42 -29.70
CA GLY A 222 -3.00 18.63 -28.65
C GLY A 222 -2.68 19.53 -27.47
N THR A 223 -3.70 19.78 -26.64
CA THR A 223 -3.49 19.95 -25.23
C THR A 223 -3.99 18.66 -24.64
N GLU A 224 -3.06 17.73 -24.48
CA GLU A 224 -3.13 16.80 -23.38
C GLU A 224 -3.29 17.63 -22.10
N GLU A 225 -4.51 18.06 -21.78
CA GLU A 225 -4.87 18.30 -20.39
C GLU A 225 -5.17 16.94 -19.82
N GLN A 226 -4.06 16.22 -19.61
CA GLN A 226 -3.81 15.41 -18.44
C GLN A 226 -4.52 16.11 -17.28
N SER A 227 -5.75 15.67 -16.97
CA SER A 227 -6.40 15.97 -15.71
C SER A 227 -5.71 15.13 -14.64
N GLU A 228 -4.39 15.26 -14.54
CA GLU A 228 -3.67 15.02 -13.32
C GLU A 228 -3.94 16.26 -12.47
N SER A 229 -4.99 16.17 -11.66
CA SER A 229 -5.03 16.89 -10.39
C SER A 229 -4.05 16.23 -9.40
N GLU A 230 -2.85 15.89 -9.87
CA GLU A 230 -1.70 15.62 -9.02
C GLU A 230 -1.03 16.99 -8.86
N GLU A 231 -1.52 17.74 -7.89
CA GLU A 231 -0.72 18.79 -7.28
C GLU A 231 0.48 18.10 -6.65
N GLU A 232 1.57 17.95 -7.42
CA GLU A 232 2.91 17.78 -6.86
C GLU A 232 3.21 19.06 -6.07
N ASP A 233 2.82 19.04 -4.79
CA ASP A 233 3.27 19.96 -3.74
C ASP A 233 4.79 19.75 -3.57
N SER A 234 5.59 20.33 -4.47
CA SER A 234 7.02 20.51 -4.26
C SER A 234 7.26 21.89 -3.64
N ASP A 235 6.83 22.06 -2.39
CA ASP A 235 7.31 23.15 -1.55
C ASP A 235 8.74 22.79 -1.10
N ASP A 236 9.71 23.02 -1.99
CA ASP A 236 11.12 23.21 -1.60
C ASP A 236 11.25 24.61 -0.99
N ASP A 237 10.68 24.78 0.20
CA ASP A 237 10.98 25.90 1.08
C ASP A 237 12.38 25.67 1.66
N ASN A 238 13.39 25.95 0.84
CA ASN A 238 14.73 26.27 1.30
C ASN A 238 14.65 27.64 2.00
N GLU A 239 14.13 27.65 3.23
CA GLU A 239 14.36 28.74 4.18
C GLU A 239 15.86 28.71 4.51
N GLU A 240 16.64 29.46 3.72
CA GLU A 240 17.94 29.96 4.15
C GLU A 240 17.74 30.67 5.49
N GLU A 241 18.18 30.01 6.57
CA GLU A 241 18.32 30.61 7.89
C GLU A 241 19.34 31.77 7.80
N GLU A 242 18.85 33.00 7.72
CA GLU A 242 19.58 34.15 8.22
C GLU A 242 19.50 34.19 9.76
N GLU A 243 20.65 33.86 10.37
CA GLU A 243 21.16 34.11 11.75
C GLU A 243 20.33 33.71 12.99
#